data_AF-Q5U3X2-F1
#
_entry.id   AF-Q5U3X2-F1
#
_cell.length_a   1.000
_cell.length_b   1.000
_cell.length_c   1.000
_cell.angle_alpha   90.00
_cell.angle_beta   90.00
_cell.angle_gamma   90.00
#
_symmetry.space_group_name_H-M   'P 1'
#
loop_
_entity.id
_entity.type
_entity.pdbx_description
1 polymer ?
#
loop_
_entity_poly.entity_id
_entity_poly.type
_entity_poly.pdbx_seq_one_letter_code
_entity_poly.pdbx_strand_id
1 'polypeptide(L)'
;AFENNPQNAEIFYHLCKFFILQNGGDKLLPLLRQFIGSFFKPGFEKYSNVDLFRYLLNIPGPLDIPACLCKGNFDDDVFNNQVPYLWLIYCLCHPLQSSIKETIEAYEAALGVAMRSDIVQKIWMDYLVFANNRAAGSRNKVQEFKFFTDLVNRCLVTVPARYPIPFSSADYWSNYEFHNRVIFFYLSCVPKTQHSKTLERFCSVMPANSRLALRLLQHEWEESNVQILKLQAKMFTYNLPTCLATWKM
;
A
#
# COMPACT_ATOMS: atom_id res chain seq x y z
N ALA A 1 -20.64 3.43 -13.45
CA ALA A 1 -19.23 3.27 -13.89
C ALA A 1 -18.85 1.80 -14.02
N PHE A 2 -18.87 1.01 -12.93
CA PHE A 2 -18.60 -0.43 -12.98
C PHE A 2 -19.57 -1.21 -13.89
N GLU A 3 -20.89 -0.96 -13.78
CA GLU A 3 -21.90 -1.61 -14.63
C GLU A 3 -21.67 -1.41 -16.14
N ASN A 4 -21.08 -0.27 -16.52
CA ASN A 4 -20.79 0.06 -17.91
C ASN A 4 -19.48 -0.59 -18.41
N ASN A 5 -18.58 -0.98 -17.50
CA ASN A 5 -17.27 -1.57 -17.81
C ASN A 5 -16.93 -2.68 -16.79
N PRO A 6 -17.64 -3.82 -16.80
CA PRO A 6 -17.54 -4.84 -15.76
C PRO A 6 -16.18 -5.56 -15.74
N GLN A 7 -15.39 -5.43 -16.81
CA GLN A 7 -14.05 -6.00 -16.94
C GLN A 7 -12.93 -5.02 -16.56
N ASN A 8 -13.21 -3.79 -16.14
CA ASN A 8 -12.14 -2.83 -15.81
C ASN A 8 -11.68 -3.01 -14.36
N ALA A 9 -10.51 -3.63 -14.17
CA ALA A 9 -9.92 -3.91 -12.86
C ALA A 9 -9.58 -2.65 -12.06
N GLU A 10 -9.22 -1.53 -12.68
CA GLU A 10 -8.93 -0.29 -11.96
C GLU A 10 -10.20 0.31 -11.34
N ILE A 11 -11.27 0.41 -12.13
CA ILE A 11 -12.58 0.87 -11.63
C ILE A 11 -13.05 -0.02 -10.50
N PHE A 12 -12.91 -1.34 -10.67
CA PHE A 12 -13.35 -2.30 -9.67
C PHE A 12 -12.48 -2.25 -8.39
N TYR A 13 -11.17 -2.07 -8.50
CA TYR A 13 -10.27 -1.84 -7.36
C TYR A 13 -10.73 -0.65 -6.50
N HIS A 14 -11.05 0.48 -7.13
CA HIS A 14 -11.54 1.65 -6.40
C HIS A 14 -12.91 1.41 -5.74
N LEU A 15 -13.76 0.62 -6.39
CA LEU A 15 -15.02 0.16 -5.80
C LEU A 15 -14.78 -0.72 -4.56
N CYS A 16 -13.85 -1.69 -4.63
CA CYS A 16 -13.45 -2.51 -3.49
C CYS A 16 -12.99 -1.65 -2.31
N LYS A 17 -12.11 -0.67 -2.56
CA LYS A 17 -11.64 0.26 -1.51
C LYS A 17 -12.77 1.02 -0.86
N PHE A 18 -13.71 1.53 -1.66
CA PHE A 18 -14.88 2.24 -1.14
C PHE A 18 -15.71 1.33 -0.22
N PHE A 19 -16.02 0.11 -0.63
CA PHE A 19 -16.80 -0.83 0.19
C PHE A 19 -16.06 -1.24 1.47
N ILE A 20 -14.75 -1.51 1.39
CA ILE A 20 -13.94 -1.87 2.55
C ILE A 20 -13.92 -0.72 3.57
N LEU A 21 -13.77 0.53 3.12
CA LEU A 21 -13.81 1.70 4.01
C LEU A 21 -15.16 1.89 4.71
N GLN A 22 -16.26 1.47 4.07
CA GLN A 22 -17.63 1.56 4.61
C GLN A 22 -18.04 0.31 5.41
N ASN A 23 -17.11 -0.61 5.71
CA ASN A 23 -17.41 -1.93 6.30
C ASN A 23 -18.48 -2.74 5.51
N GLY A 24 -18.61 -2.49 4.22
CA GLY A 24 -19.60 -3.11 3.33
C GLY A 24 -19.13 -4.42 2.70
N GLY A 25 -18.32 -5.21 3.40
CA GLY A 25 -17.72 -6.45 2.87
C GLY A 25 -18.74 -7.45 2.33
N ASP A 26 -19.89 -7.58 2.99
CA ASP A 26 -20.96 -8.50 2.59
C ASP A 26 -21.55 -8.16 1.21
N LYS A 27 -21.61 -6.87 0.87
CA LYS A 27 -22.08 -6.39 -0.44
C LYS A 27 -21.02 -6.54 -1.53
N LEU A 28 -19.75 -6.65 -1.15
CA LEU A 28 -18.64 -6.74 -2.09
C LEU A 28 -18.51 -8.15 -2.69
N LEU A 29 -18.80 -9.21 -1.94
CA LEU A 29 -18.62 -10.59 -2.41
C LEU A 29 -19.45 -10.93 -3.67
N PRO A 30 -20.75 -10.56 -3.77
CA PRO A 30 -21.51 -10.77 -5.01
C PRO A 30 -20.95 -9.95 -6.19
N LEU A 31 -20.56 -8.69 -5.95
CA LEU A 31 -19.97 -7.83 -6.99
C LEU A 31 -18.63 -8.37 -7.48
N LEU A 32 -17.83 -8.93 -6.57
CA LEU A 32 -16.58 -9.59 -6.89
C LEU A 32 -16.80 -10.84 -7.73
N ARG A 33 -17.82 -11.64 -7.42
CA ARG A 33 -18.20 -12.79 -8.24
C ARG A 33 -18.59 -12.35 -9.65
N GLN A 34 -19.36 -11.28 -9.78
CA GLN A 34 -19.75 -10.69 -11.07
C GLN A 34 -18.54 -10.18 -11.85
N PHE A 35 -17.62 -9.47 -11.19
CA PHE A 35 -16.37 -8.99 -11.78
C PHE A 35 -15.54 -10.16 -12.32
N ILE A 36 -15.29 -11.19 -11.51
CA ILE A 36 -14.53 -12.38 -11.94
C ILE A 36 -15.25 -13.08 -13.10
N GLY A 37 -16.57 -13.29 -12.99
CA GLY A 37 -17.37 -13.93 -14.04
C GLY A 37 -17.33 -13.19 -15.37
N SER A 38 -16.99 -11.89 -15.37
CA SER A 38 -16.78 -11.15 -16.61
C SER A 38 -15.60 -11.70 -17.43
N PHE A 39 -14.61 -12.35 -16.80
CA PHE A 39 -13.44 -12.96 -17.45
C PHE A 39 -13.64 -14.41 -17.93
N PHE A 40 -14.69 -15.09 -17.46
CA PHE A 40 -14.90 -16.52 -17.73
C PHE A 40 -16.20 -16.80 -18.48
N LYS A 41 -16.21 -17.88 -19.26
CA LYS A 41 -17.40 -18.46 -19.90
C LYS A 41 -18.25 -19.21 -18.84
N PRO A 42 -19.54 -19.49 -19.13
CA PRO A 42 -20.37 -20.34 -18.26
C PRO A 42 -19.67 -21.67 -17.93
N GLY A 43 -19.81 -22.15 -16.69
CA GLY A 43 -19.11 -23.32 -16.16
C GLY A 43 -18.02 -23.00 -15.13
N PHE A 44 -17.73 -21.72 -14.90
CA PHE A 44 -16.81 -21.25 -13.85
C PHE A 44 -17.43 -21.33 -12.44
N GLU A 45 -18.74 -21.51 -12.35
CA GLU A 45 -19.52 -21.39 -11.12
C GLU A 45 -19.10 -22.38 -10.03
N LYS A 46 -18.51 -23.50 -10.43
CA LYS A 46 -17.97 -24.54 -9.54
C LYS A 46 -16.65 -24.17 -8.85
N TYR A 47 -15.92 -23.16 -9.35
CA TYR A 47 -14.64 -22.73 -8.78
C TYR A 47 -14.84 -21.56 -7.80
N SER A 48 -14.00 -21.53 -6.77
CA SER A 48 -13.97 -20.42 -5.82
C SER A 48 -13.43 -19.15 -6.47
N ASN A 49 -13.75 -17.99 -5.90
CA ASN A 49 -13.20 -16.71 -6.36
C ASN A 49 -11.66 -16.68 -6.23
N VAL A 50 -11.12 -17.29 -5.17
CA VAL A 50 -9.67 -17.38 -4.92
C VAL A 50 -8.98 -18.16 -6.03
N ASP A 51 -9.52 -19.32 -6.41
CA ASP A 51 -8.92 -20.16 -7.47
C ASP A 51 -8.96 -19.46 -8.83
N LEU A 52 -10.05 -18.76 -9.13
CA LEU A 52 -10.20 -18.00 -10.37
C LEU A 52 -9.23 -16.82 -10.44
N PHE A 53 -8.98 -16.11 -9.33
CA PHE A 53 -7.94 -15.08 -9.28
C PHE A 53 -6.55 -15.67 -9.43
N ARG A 54 -6.24 -16.77 -8.75
CA ARG A 54 -4.95 -17.45 -8.90
C ARG A 54 -4.70 -17.81 -10.36
N TYR A 55 -5.72 -18.32 -11.04
CA TYR A 55 -5.65 -18.58 -12.47
C TYR A 55 -5.37 -17.31 -13.30
N LEU A 56 -6.13 -16.21 -13.07
CA LEU A 56 -5.92 -14.94 -13.80
C LEU A 56 -4.54 -14.31 -13.54
N LEU A 57 -3.99 -14.52 -12.35
CA LEU A 57 -2.71 -13.97 -11.90
C LEU A 57 -1.53 -14.93 -12.15
N ASN A 58 -1.80 -16.09 -12.77
CA ASN A 58 -0.81 -17.15 -12.99
C ASN A 58 -0.09 -17.60 -11.70
N ILE A 59 -0.82 -17.65 -10.59
CA ILE A 59 -0.36 -18.18 -9.30
C ILE A 59 -0.60 -19.70 -9.31
N PRO A 60 0.41 -20.52 -9.02
CA PRO A 60 0.22 -21.97 -8.91
C PRO A 60 -0.87 -22.32 -7.90
N GLY A 61 -1.79 -23.21 -8.29
CA GLY A 61 -2.93 -23.62 -7.49
C GLY A 61 -3.14 -25.14 -7.53
N PRO A 62 -3.90 -25.70 -6.57
CA PRO A 62 -4.16 -27.14 -6.50
C PRO A 62 -5.14 -27.65 -7.57
N LEU A 63 -5.82 -26.73 -8.27
CA LEU A 63 -6.88 -27.05 -9.24
C LEU A 63 -6.46 -26.63 -10.65
N ASP A 64 -6.53 -27.59 -11.58
CA ASP A 64 -6.42 -27.32 -13.00
C ASP A 64 -7.73 -26.72 -13.52
N ILE A 65 -7.76 -25.40 -13.70
CA ILE A 65 -8.87 -24.70 -14.36
C ILE A 65 -8.69 -24.85 -15.88
N PRO A 66 -9.65 -25.46 -16.60
CA PRO A 66 -9.55 -25.63 -18.04
C PRO A 66 -9.38 -24.29 -18.75
N ALA A 67 -8.35 -24.17 -19.59
CA ALA A 67 -8.06 -22.93 -20.32
C ALA A 67 -9.23 -22.46 -21.21
N CYS A 68 -10.07 -23.38 -21.67
CA CYS A 68 -11.25 -23.08 -22.47
C CYS A 68 -12.32 -22.24 -21.74
N LEU A 69 -12.28 -22.20 -20.40
CA LEU A 69 -13.18 -21.41 -19.56
C LEU A 69 -12.80 -19.93 -19.55
N CYS A 70 -11.53 -19.59 -19.74
CA CYS A 70 -11.13 -18.19 -19.88
C CYS A 70 -11.66 -17.63 -21.19
N LYS A 71 -12.21 -16.42 -21.18
CA LYS A 71 -12.58 -15.73 -22.42
C LYS A 71 -11.30 -15.31 -23.14
N GLY A 72 -10.87 -16.08 -24.15
CA GLY A 72 -9.64 -15.79 -24.92
C GLY A 72 -9.72 -14.58 -25.86
N ASN A 73 -10.60 -13.61 -25.61
CA ASN A 73 -10.78 -12.42 -26.47
C ASN A 73 -10.09 -11.18 -25.90
N PHE A 74 -9.15 -11.34 -24.97
CA PHE A 74 -8.40 -10.21 -24.47
C PHE A 74 -7.26 -9.93 -25.44
N ASP A 75 -7.16 -8.68 -25.86
CA ASP A 75 -5.89 -8.16 -26.36
C ASP A 75 -4.87 -8.29 -25.23
N ASP A 76 -3.78 -9.01 -25.48
CA ASP A 76 -2.74 -9.32 -24.48
C ASP A 76 -2.22 -8.04 -23.82
N ASP A 77 -2.08 -6.95 -24.58
CA ASP A 77 -1.62 -5.66 -24.07
C ASP A 77 -2.67 -5.02 -23.13
N VAL A 78 -3.96 -5.15 -23.46
CA VAL A 78 -5.04 -4.65 -22.61
C VAL A 78 -5.13 -5.45 -21.31
N PHE A 79 -4.98 -6.77 -21.37
CA PHE A 79 -4.99 -7.62 -20.18
C PHE A 79 -3.77 -7.36 -19.29
N ASN A 80 -2.58 -7.23 -19.88
CA ASN A 80 -1.36 -6.93 -19.14
C ASN A 80 -1.45 -5.62 -18.35
N ASN A 81 -2.18 -4.62 -18.87
CA ASN A 81 -2.47 -3.39 -18.13
C ASN A 81 -3.43 -3.58 -16.94
N GLN A 82 -4.24 -4.64 -16.95
CA GLN A 82 -5.16 -4.96 -15.86
C GLN A 82 -4.52 -5.77 -14.73
N VAL A 83 -3.51 -6.62 -15.05
CA VAL A 83 -2.84 -7.51 -14.09
C VAL A 83 -2.43 -6.81 -12.78
N PRO A 84 -1.82 -5.61 -12.79
CA PRO A 84 -1.45 -4.93 -11.55
C PRO A 84 -2.66 -4.59 -10.66
N TYR A 85 -3.81 -4.26 -11.27
CA TYR A 85 -5.05 -4.01 -10.54
C TYR A 85 -5.75 -5.29 -10.10
N LEU A 86 -5.62 -6.39 -10.85
CA LEU A 86 -6.08 -7.71 -10.43
C LEU A 86 -5.35 -8.17 -9.15
N TRP A 87 -4.04 -7.93 -9.05
CA TRP A 87 -3.27 -8.18 -7.82
C TRP A 87 -3.78 -7.35 -6.65
N LEU A 88 -4.03 -6.06 -6.87
CA LEU A 88 -4.60 -5.18 -5.85
C LEU A 88 -5.98 -5.65 -5.36
N ILE A 89 -6.86 -6.04 -6.28
CA ILE A 89 -8.20 -6.57 -5.93
C ILE A 89 -8.06 -7.90 -5.17
N TYR A 90 -7.20 -8.80 -5.67
CA TYR A 90 -6.95 -10.09 -5.06
C TYR A 90 -6.54 -9.91 -3.60
N CYS A 91 -5.54 -9.08 -3.32
CA CYS A 91 -5.09 -8.80 -1.96
C CYS A 91 -6.16 -8.13 -1.08
N LEU A 92 -6.89 -7.14 -1.60
CA LEU A 92 -7.92 -6.42 -0.84
C LEU A 92 -9.12 -7.31 -0.46
N CYS A 93 -9.53 -8.20 -1.35
CA CYS A 93 -10.69 -9.06 -1.15
C CYS A 93 -10.34 -10.41 -0.51
N HIS A 94 -9.07 -10.79 -0.51
CA HIS A 94 -8.59 -12.04 0.09
C HIS A 94 -9.07 -12.28 1.53
N PRO A 95 -9.00 -11.29 2.45
CA PRO A 95 -9.44 -11.51 3.83
C PRO A 95 -10.95 -11.78 3.97
N LEU A 96 -11.76 -11.49 2.95
CA LEU A 96 -13.20 -11.79 2.95
C LEU A 96 -13.51 -13.25 2.62
N GLN A 97 -12.52 -14.01 2.16
CA GLN A 97 -12.73 -15.35 1.58
C GLN A 97 -11.79 -16.41 2.14
N SER A 98 -10.78 -16.03 2.92
CA SER A 98 -9.66 -16.88 3.27
C SER A 98 -9.05 -16.48 4.63
N SER A 99 -8.12 -17.29 5.13
CA SER A 99 -7.49 -17.06 6.41
C SER A 99 -6.54 -15.85 6.40
N ILE A 100 -6.21 -15.35 7.60
CA ILE A 100 -5.24 -14.26 7.77
C ILE A 100 -3.87 -14.66 7.22
N LYS A 101 -3.46 -15.92 7.43
CA LYS A 101 -2.16 -16.43 6.96
C LYS A 101 -2.06 -16.37 5.44
N GLU A 102 -3.06 -16.90 4.75
CA GLU A 102 -3.09 -16.89 3.29
C GLU A 102 -3.25 -15.48 2.72
N THR A 103 -3.93 -14.58 3.44
CA THR A 103 -4.01 -13.15 3.07
C THR A 103 -2.65 -12.47 3.13
N ILE A 104 -1.85 -12.75 4.16
CA ILE A 104 -0.47 -12.27 4.25
C ILE A 104 0.35 -12.81 3.07
N GLU A 105 0.27 -14.12 2.81
CA GLU A 105 0.97 -14.75 1.68
C GLU A 105 0.55 -14.13 0.33
N ALA A 106 -0.71 -13.74 0.16
CA ALA A 106 -1.18 -13.03 -1.03
C ALA A 106 -0.52 -11.65 -1.19
N TYR A 107 -0.40 -10.87 -0.11
CA TYR A 107 0.33 -9.60 -0.14
C TYR A 107 1.83 -9.78 -0.41
N GLU A 108 2.47 -10.77 0.24
CA GLU A 108 3.89 -11.06 -0.01
C GLU A 108 4.14 -11.51 -1.45
N ALA A 109 3.25 -12.35 -2.00
CA ALA A 109 3.31 -12.77 -3.40
C ALA A 109 3.18 -11.56 -4.35
N ALA A 110 2.21 -10.68 -4.10
CA ALA A 110 2.02 -9.48 -4.91
C ALA A 110 3.24 -8.55 -4.87
N LEU A 111 3.85 -8.35 -3.70
CA LEU A 111 5.08 -7.57 -3.55
C LEU A 111 6.30 -8.21 -4.23
N GLY A 112 6.29 -9.53 -4.43
CA GLY A 112 7.31 -10.27 -5.18
C GLY A 112 7.20 -10.16 -6.70
N VAL A 113 6.07 -9.68 -7.22
CA VAL A 113 5.87 -9.50 -8.67
C VAL A 113 6.48 -8.18 -9.13
N ALA A 114 7.24 -8.22 -10.23
CA ALA A 114 7.77 -7.02 -10.87
C ALA A 114 6.63 -6.15 -11.43
N MET A 115 6.31 -5.07 -10.73
CA MET A 115 5.25 -4.13 -11.10
C MET A 115 5.77 -2.69 -11.09
N ARG A 116 5.00 -1.79 -11.70
CA ARG A 116 5.27 -0.35 -11.64
C ARG A 116 5.27 0.16 -10.20
N SER A 117 6.10 1.16 -9.92
CA SER A 117 6.27 1.71 -8.57
C SER A 117 4.94 2.20 -7.96
N ASP A 118 4.05 2.81 -8.75
CA ASP A 118 2.76 3.29 -8.27
C ASP A 118 1.85 2.16 -7.75
N ILE A 119 1.91 0.99 -8.38
CA ILE A 119 1.14 -0.19 -7.96
C ILE A 119 1.74 -0.80 -6.71
N VAL A 120 3.07 -0.96 -6.66
CA VAL A 120 3.77 -1.47 -5.47
C VAL A 120 3.47 -0.60 -4.25
N GLN A 121 3.46 0.74 -4.42
CA GLN A 121 3.06 1.67 -3.37
C GLN A 121 1.59 1.50 -2.93
N LYS A 122 0.66 1.23 -3.86
CA LYS A 122 -0.74 0.92 -3.53
C LYS A 122 -0.85 -0.38 -2.74
N ILE A 123 -0.14 -1.45 -3.14
CA ILE A 123 -0.10 -2.75 -2.43
C ILE A 123 0.41 -2.55 -1.01
N TRP A 124 1.53 -1.82 -0.84
CA TRP A 124 2.05 -1.50 0.48
C TRP A 124 1.05 -0.76 1.35
N MET A 125 0.40 0.29 0.83
CA MET A 125 -0.60 1.03 1.61
C MET A 125 -1.78 0.15 2.02
N ASP A 126 -2.29 -0.68 1.11
CA ASP A 126 -3.42 -1.56 1.39
C ASP A 126 -3.03 -2.64 2.41
N TYR A 127 -1.80 -3.16 2.33
CA TYR A 127 -1.26 -4.12 3.31
C TYR A 127 -1.09 -3.50 4.70
N LEU A 128 -0.57 -2.28 4.78
CA LEU A 128 -0.43 -1.53 6.04
C LEU A 128 -1.80 -1.25 6.68
N VAL A 129 -2.81 -0.89 5.87
CA VAL A 129 -4.19 -0.71 6.36
C VAL A 129 -4.75 -2.03 6.88
N PHE A 130 -4.57 -3.13 6.15
CA PHE A 130 -4.97 -4.46 6.61
C PHE A 130 -4.32 -4.84 7.95
N ALA A 131 -2.99 -4.67 8.07
CA ALA A 131 -2.25 -4.98 9.28
C ALA A 131 -2.68 -4.11 10.47
N ASN A 132 -2.94 -2.81 10.25
CA ASN A 132 -3.46 -1.92 11.29
C ASN A 132 -4.87 -2.34 11.75
N ASN A 133 -5.77 -2.66 10.81
CA ASN A 133 -7.13 -3.10 11.14
C ASN A 133 -7.11 -4.41 11.94
N ARG A 134 -6.21 -5.33 11.59
CA ARG A 134 -5.96 -6.54 12.36
C ARG A 134 -5.46 -6.23 13.77
N ALA A 135 -4.51 -5.31 13.92
CA ALA A 135 -4.00 -4.91 15.23
C ALA A 135 -5.08 -4.24 16.10
N ALA A 136 -5.95 -3.42 15.51
CA ALA A 136 -7.05 -2.76 16.20
C ALA A 136 -8.11 -3.75 16.72
N GLY A 137 -8.43 -4.78 15.93
CA GLY A 137 -9.44 -5.80 16.25
C GLY A 137 -8.94 -7.00 17.07
N SER A 138 -7.62 -7.13 17.28
CA SER A 138 -7.03 -8.30 17.93
C SER A 138 -7.13 -8.27 19.46
N ARG A 139 -7.24 -9.47 20.06
CA ARG A 139 -7.08 -9.67 21.52
C ARG A 139 -5.61 -9.50 21.96
N ASN A 140 -4.66 -9.86 21.10
CA ASN A 140 -3.23 -9.69 21.35
C ASN A 140 -2.70 -8.44 20.64
N LYS A 141 -3.11 -7.27 21.13
CA LYS A 141 -2.77 -5.98 20.52
C LYS A 141 -1.25 -5.75 20.44
N VAL A 142 -0.49 -6.21 21.43
CA VAL A 142 0.96 -5.97 21.51
C VAL A 142 1.70 -6.67 20.36
N GLN A 143 1.42 -7.96 20.14
CA GLN A 143 2.09 -8.72 19.08
C GLN A 143 1.70 -8.23 17.69
N GLU A 144 0.40 -7.94 17.48
CA GLU A 144 -0.08 -7.46 16.19
C GLU A 144 0.42 -6.06 15.87
N PHE A 145 0.49 -5.18 16.87
CA PHE A 145 1.05 -3.84 16.69
C PHE A 145 2.56 -3.88 16.41
N LYS A 146 3.28 -4.84 17.01
CA LYS A 146 4.68 -5.10 16.67
C LYS A 146 4.82 -5.52 15.21
N PHE A 147 4.02 -6.50 14.76
CA PHE A 147 3.99 -6.92 13.36
C PHE A 147 3.71 -5.74 12.41
N PHE A 148 2.71 -4.92 12.74
CA PHE A 148 2.39 -3.71 11.97
C PHE A 148 3.57 -2.73 11.93
N THR A 149 4.23 -2.48 13.05
CA THR A 149 5.40 -1.59 13.13
C THR A 149 6.58 -2.12 12.31
N ASP A 150 6.85 -3.42 12.39
CA ASP A 150 7.90 -4.08 11.60
C ASP A 150 7.58 -3.99 10.09
N LEU A 151 6.30 -4.14 9.73
CA LEU A 151 5.82 -4.00 8.35
C LEU A 151 5.99 -2.57 7.82
N VAL A 152 5.68 -1.55 8.62
CA VAL A 152 5.93 -0.13 8.28
C VAL A 152 7.41 0.11 8.02
N ASN A 153 8.29 -0.37 8.90
CA ASN A 153 9.73 -0.22 8.71
C ASN A 153 10.21 -0.94 7.45
N ARG A 154 9.72 -2.16 7.18
CA ARG A 154 10.06 -2.89 5.94
C ARG A 154 9.59 -2.14 4.70
N CYS A 155 8.38 -1.59 4.70
CA CYS A 155 7.85 -0.77 3.61
C CYS A 155 8.77 0.42 3.33
N LEU A 156 9.18 1.16 4.36
CA LEU A 156 10.02 2.35 4.22
C LEU A 156 11.46 2.05 3.76
N VAL A 157 11.96 0.84 4.01
CA VAL A 157 13.32 0.44 3.57
C VAL A 157 13.31 -0.16 2.16
N THR A 158 12.22 -0.81 1.76
CA THR A 158 12.14 -1.54 0.48
C THR A 158 11.68 -0.67 -0.69
N VAL A 159 10.87 0.37 -0.43
CA VAL A 159 10.44 1.28 -1.50
C VAL A 159 11.55 2.30 -1.77
N PRO A 160 12.04 2.44 -3.02
CA PRO A 160 13.11 3.37 -3.32
C PRO A 160 12.67 4.81 -3.08
N ALA A 161 13.52 5.57 -2.40
CA ALA A 161 13.39 7.03 -2.25
C ALA A 161 14.33 7.80 -3.18
N ARG A 162 15.31 7.13 -3.80
CA ARG A 162 16.35 7.75 -4.64
C ARG A 162 16.22 7.22 -6.05
N TYR A 163 16.18 8.14 -7.00
CA TYR A 163 15.96 7.84 -8.40
C TYR A 163 17.09 8.45 -9.23
N PRO A 164 17.57 7.74 -10.27
CA PRO A 164 18.59 8.27 -11.15
C PRO A 164 18.04 9.50 -11.89
N ILE A 165 18.88 10.52 -12.05
CA ILE A 165 18.54 11.65 -12.92
C ILE A 165 18.69 11.21 -14.37
N PRO A 166 17.74 11.51 -15.27
CA PRO A 166 17.88 11.19 -16.68
C PRO A 166 19.22 11.68 -17.23
N PHE A 167 19.93 10.80 -17.95
CA PHE A 167 21.22 11.08 -18.59
C PHE A 167 22.41 11.37 -17.64
N SER A 168 22.27 11.14 -16.33
CA SER A 168 23.41 11.13 -15.40
C SER A 168 23.51 9.78 -14.69
N SER A 169 24.67 9.14 -14.78
CA SER A 169 24.99 7.92 -14.04
C SER A 169 25.53 8.18 -12.63
N ALA A 170 25.86 9.43 -12.32
CA ALA A 170 26.45 9.83 -11.05
C ALA A 170 25.45 10.54 -10.11
N ASP A 171 24.39 11.13 -10.66
CA ASP A 171 23.46 11.96 -9.89
C ASP A 171 22.12 11.27 -9.64
N TYR A 172 21.57 11.56 -8.45
CA TYR A 172 20.30 11.05 -8.00
C TYR A 172 19.47 12.18 -7.43
N TRP A 173 18.16 12.06 -7.59
CA TRP A 173 17.20 12.90 -6.86
C TRP A 173 16.43 12.05 -5.85
N SER A 174 16.10 12.65 -4.72
CA SER A 174 15.35 12.00 -3.66
C SER A 174 13.88 12.41 -3.71
N ASN A 175 12.98 11.44 -3.70
CA ASN A 175 11.54 11.64 -3.56
C ASN A 175 11.01 10.82 -2.37
N TYR A 176 10.65 11.54 -1.31
CA TYR A 176 10.09 10.97 -0.08
C TYR A 176 8.56 11.09 0.00
N GLU A 177 7.85 11.43 -1.07
CA GLU A 177 6.39 11.62 -1.04
C GLU A 177 5.65 10.39 -0.49
N PHE A 178 5.97 9.22 -1.02
CA PHE A 178 5.40 7.96 -0.53
C PHE A 178 5.80 7.66 0.93
N HIS A 179 7.06 7.86 1.27
CA HIS A 179 7.58 7.64 2.63
C HIS A 179 6.84 8.51 3.64
N ASN A 180 6.64 9.79 3.31
CA ASN A 180 5.87 10.73 4.12
C ASN A 180 4.42 10.28 4.28
N ARG A 181 3.79 9.77 3.23
CA ARG A 181 2.43 9.20 3.31
C ARG A 181 2.37 8.00 4.28
N VAL A 182 3.33 7.09 4.22
CA VAL A 182 3.42 5.93 5.12
C VAL A 182 3.66 6.38 6.57
N ILE A 183 4.58 7.32 6.79
CA ILE A 183 4.87 7.85 8.14
C ILE A 183 3.63 8.54 8.72
N PHE A 184 2.93 9.36 7.94
CA PHE A 184 1.72 10.03 8.41
C PHE A 184 0.60 9.05 8.73
N PHE A 185 0.45 8.00 7.92
CA PHE A 185 -0.45 6.90 8.25
C PHE A 185 -0.05 6.23 9.57
N TYR A 186 1.21 5.86 9.75
CA TYR A 186 1.69 5.25 10.99
C TYR A 186 1.49 6.17 12.22
N LEU A 187 1.75 7.48 12.09
CA LEU A 187 1.49 8.46 13.15
C LEU A 187 0.01 8.52 13.53
N SER A 188 -0.91 8.35 12.58
CA SER A 188 -2.34 8.27 12.88
C SER A 188 -2.73 7.04 13.71
N CYS A 189 -1.88 6.01 13.72
CA CYS A 189 -2.09 4.75 14.44
C CYS A 189 -1.40 4.72 15.82
N VAL A 190 -0.43 5.60 16.10
CA VAL A 190 0.27 5.66 17.41
C VAL A 190 -0.26 6.81 18.28
N PRO A 191 -0.18 6.69 19.62
CA PRO A 191 -0.51 7.78 20.53
C PRO A 191 0.33 9.04 20.25
N LYS A 192 -0.30 10.22 20.34
CA LYS A 192 0.37 11.52 20.15
C LYS A 192 1.62 11.69 21.02
N THR A 193 1.62 11.14 22.23
CA THR A 193 2.78 11.17 23.15
C THR A 193 4.04 10.49 22.60
N GLN A 194 3.91 9.67 21.55
CA GLN A 194 5.03 9.00 20.89
C GLN A 194 5.42 9.66 19.55
N HIS A 195 4.72 10.71 19.11
CA HIS A 195 4.91 11.31 17.79
C HIS A 195 6.28 11.95 17.66
N SER A 196 6.69 12.80 18.61
CA SER A 196 8.01 13.43 18.65
C SER A 196 9.15 12.42 18.48
N LYS A 197 9.25 11.42 19.38
CA LYS A 197 10.27 10.36 19.31
C LYS A 197 10.24 9.57 18.00
N THR A 198 9.05 9.32 17.46
CA THR A 198 8.86 8.60 16.20
C THR A 198 9.35 9.41 15.01
N LEU A 199 9.00 10.69 14.96
CA LEU A 199 9.43 11.63 13.93
C LEU A 199 10.95 11.83 13.96
N GLU A 200 11.54 11.99 15.15
CA GLU A 200 13.01 12.05 15.31
C GLU A 200 13.70 10.81 14.75
N ARG A 201 13.19 9.61 15.05
CA ARG A 201 13.72 8.35 14.51
C ARG A 201 13.63 8.30 12.99
N PHE A 202 12.53 8.74 12.38
CA PHE A 202 12.42 8.73 10.93
C PHE A 202 13.30 9.81 10.27
N CYS A 203 13.44 10.99 10.89
CA CYS A 203 14.36 12.03 10.45
C CYS A 203 15.82 11.55 10.44
N SER A 204 16.24 10.74 11.43
CA SER A 204 17.62 10.22 11.46
C SER A 204 17.91 9.21 10.36
N VAL A 205 16.91 8.43 9.94
CA VAL A 205 17.03 7.45 8.84
C VAL A 205 16.88 8.12 7.46
N MET A 206 16.14 9.23 7.39
CA MET A 206 15.86 9.96 6.14
C MET A 206 16.30 11.44 6.25
N PRO A 207 17.61 11.71 6.42
CA PRO A 207 18.11 13.06 6.72
C PRO A 207 17.85 14.07 5.60
N ALA A 208 17.70 13.61 4.35
CA ALA A 208 17.40 14.45 3.19
C ALA A 208 15.90 14.81 3.04
N ASN A 209 15.02 14.31 3.93
CA ASN A 209 13.58 14.50 3.84
C ASN A 209 13.14 15.80 4.55
N SER A 210 13.22 16.92 3.83
CA SER A 210 12.86 18.24 4.36
C SER A 210 11.41 18.34 4.83
N ARG A 211 10.46 17.67 4.17
CA ARG A 211 9.04 17.67 4.58
C ARG A 211 8.85 17.00 5.95
N LEU A 212 9.56 15.91 6.20
CA LEU A 212 9.51 15.22 7.49
C LEU A 212 10.16 16.07 8.60
N ALA A 213 11.29 16.71 8.31
CA ALA A 213 11.94 17.66 9.22
C ALA A 213 11.00 18.80 9.61
N LEU A 214 10.33 19.42 8.63
CA LEU A 214 9.33 20.47 8.88
C LEU A 214 8.15 19.95 9.72
N ARG A 215 7.70 18.72 9.50
CA ARG A 215 6.63 18.13 10.31
C ARG A 215 7.05 17.93 11.77
N LEU A 216 8.29 17.52 12.03
CA LEU A 216 8.83 17.44 13.39
C LEU A 216 8.84 18.81 14.06
N LEU A 217 9.35 19.84 13.39
CA LEU A 217 9.35 21.21 13.93
C LEU A 217 7.93 21.71 14.23
N GLN A 218 6.98 21.48 13.32
CA GLN A 218 5.59 21.84 13.54
C GLN A 218 5.00 21.13 14.77
N HIS A 219 5.30 19.85 14.96
CA HIS A 219 4.83 19.10 16.12
C HIS A 219 5.42 19.66 17.43
N GLU A 220 6.72 19.95 17.48
CA GLU A 220 7.35 20.54 18.67
C GLU A 220 6.81 21.94 18.99
N TRP A 221 6.44 22.71 17.95
CA TRP A 221 5.76 23.99 18.11
C TRP A 221 4.36 23.81 18.72
N GLU A 222 3.56 22.88 18.19
CA GLU A 222 2.21 22.56 18.68
C GLU A 222 2.24 22.10 20.15
N GLU A 223 3.26 21.35 20.56
CA GLU A 223 3.44 20.87 21.94
C GLU A 223 4.16 21.89 22.86
N SER A 224 4.45 23.11 22.37
CA SER A 224 5.15 24.18 23.12
C SER A 224 6.57 23.81 23.59
N ASN A 225 7.23 22.88 22.92
CA ASN A 225 8.60 22.42 23.22
C ASN A 225 9.66 23.34 22.59
N VAL A 226 9.63 24.63 22.95
CA VAL A 226 10.41 25.70 22.29
C VAL A 226 11.92 25.44 22.27
N GLN A 227 12.48 24.80 23.30
CA GLN A 227 13.93 24.50 23.34
C GLN A 227 14.32 23.39 22.37
N ILE A 228 13.52 22.32 22.30
CA ILE A 228 13.73 21.21 21.36
C ILE A 228 13.56 21.73 19.94
N LEU A 229 12.52 22.52 19.69
CA LEU A 229 12.28 23.18 18.41
C LEU A 229 13.51 23.97 17.93
N LYS A 230 14.07 24.84 18.79
CA LYS A 230 15.26 25.65 18.46
C LYS A 230 16.47 24.76 18.13
N LEU A 231 16.69 23.70 18.90
CA LEU A 231 17.78 22.76 18.67
C LEU A 231 17.62 22.03 17.33
N GLN A 232 16.45 21.46 17.08
CA GLN A 232 16.12 20.72 15.85
C GLN A 232 16.21 21.63 14.61
N ALA A 233 15.64 22.84 14.70
CA ALA A 233 15.71 23.82 13.61
C ALA A 233 17.17 24.13 13.25
N LYS A 234 18.01 24.41 14.25
CA LYS A 234 19.44 24.66 14.05
C LYS A 234 20.13 23.47 13.35
N MET A 235 19.90 22.25 13.80
CA MET A 235 20.47 21.05 13.17
C MET A 235 20.04 20.90 11.71
N PHE A 236 18.76 21.08 11.41
CA PHE A 236 18.27 20.95 10.04
C PHE A 236 18.76 22.06 9.12
N THR A 237 18.89 23.31 9.59
CA THR A 237 19.47 24.38 8.78
C THR A 237 20.91 24.10 8.35
N TYR A 238 21.67 23.38 9.17
CA TYR A 238 23.02 22.93 8.83
C TYR A 238 23.02 21.77 7.82
N ASN A 239 22.09 20.83 7.98
CA ASN A 239 22.03 19.62 7.14
C ASN A 239 21.30 19.81 5.80
N LEU A 240 20.38 20.78 5.70
CA LEU A 240 19.54 21.05 4.53
C LEU A 240 19.56 22.54 4.12
N PRO A 241 20.73 23.12 3.85
CA PRO A 241 20.87 24.57 3.61
C PRO A 241 20.10 25.05 2.37
N THR A 242 19.93 24.20 1.36
CA THR A 242 19.22 24.53 0.12
C THR A 242 17.71 24.59 0.27
N CYS A 243 17.15 24.02 1.35
CA CYS A 243 15.71 24.05 1.61
C CYS A 243 15.26 25.29 2.39
N LEU A 244 16.17 26.16 2.84
CA LEU A 244 15.81 27.32 3.66
C LEU A 244 14.81 28.27 2.98
N ALA A 245 14.87 28.40 1.65
CA ALA A 245 13.93 29.24 0.89
C ALA A 245 12.49 28.69 0.89
N THR A 246 12.29 27.38 1.12
CA THR A 246 10.96 26.76 1.20
C THR A 246 10.42 26.70 2.63
N TRP A 247 11.24 27.07 3.62
CA TRP A 247 10.88 27.13 5.03
C TRP A 247 10.24 28.48 5.35
N LYS A 248 9.07 28.77 4.76
CA LYS A 248 8.22 29.86 5.28
C LYS A 248 7.54 29.35 6.54
N MET A 249 8.15 29.67 7.69
CA MET A 249 7.51 29.52 9.01
C MET A 249 6.51 30.65 9.24
#